data_AF-A0A936IRG6-F1
#
_entry.id   AF-A0A936IRG6-F1
#
_cell.length_a   1.000
_cell.length_b   1.000
_cell.length_c   1.000
_cell.angle_alpha   90.00
_cell.angle_beta   90.00
_cell.angle_gamma   90.00
#
_symmetry.space_group_name_H-M   'P 1'
#
loop_
_entity.id
_entity.type
_entity.pdbx_description
1 polymer ?
#
loop_
_entity_poly.entity_id
_entity_poly.type
_entity_poly.pdbx_seq_one_letter_code
_entity_poly.pdbx_strand_id
1 'polypeptide(L)' 'MKLKAHANVIQRLAGNAGLAQVLALFQGSYGDWKALFKVLDALEAVRAEDVQRAARDLFVRERATAAYTVRPGASR' A
#
# COMPACT_ATOMS: atom_id res chain seq x y z
N MET A 1 6.95 -11.59 1.63
CA MET A 1 6.14 -10.36 1.43
C MET A 1 5.65 -9.80 2.77
N LYS A 2 4.96 -10.60 3.61
CA LYS A 2 4.54 -10.20 4.97
C LYS A 2 5.68 -9.71 5.88
N LEU A 3 6.78 -10.47 6.01
CA LEU A 3 7.92 -10.08 6.86
C LEU A 3 8.51 -8.70 6.52
N LYS A 4 8.61 -8.36 5.23
CA LYS A 4 9.08 -7.04 4.78
C LYS A 4 8.08 -5.92 5.12
N ALA A 5 6.78 -6.21 4.97
CA ALA A 5 5.74 -5.25 5.34
C ALA A 5 5.68 -5.02 6.87
N HIS A 6 5.89 -6.05 7.68
CA HIS A 6 6.06 -5.89 9.15
C HIS A 6 7.25 -4.99 9.48
N ALA A 7 8.42 -5.26 8.89
CA ALA A 7 9.62 -4.46 9.12
C ALA A 7 9.41 -2.97 8.74
N ASN A 8 8.72 -2.69 7.64
CA ASN A 8 8.41 -1.32 7.23
C ASN A 8 7.51 -0.58 8.22
N VAL A 9 6.51 -1.26 8.81
CA VAL A 9 5.65 -0.65 9.83
C VAL A 9 6.50 -0.29 11.05
N ILE A 10 7.30 -1.23 11.55
CA ILE A 10 8.16 -1.02 12.73
C ILE A 10 9.18 0.10 12.48
N GLN A 11 9.83 0.13 11.31
CA GLN A 11 10.82 1.15 10.97
C GLN A 11 10.22 2.55 10.90
N ARG A 12 8.98 2.71 10.44
CA ARG A 12 8.29 4.02 10.44
C ARG A 12 7.97 4.53 11.84
N LEU A 13 7.84 3.64 12.83
CA LEU A 13 7.56 3.97 14.22
C LEU A 13 8.82 4.24 15.04
N ALA A 14 10.01 3.96 14.50
CA ALA A 14 11.27 4.03 15.24
C ALA A 14 11.74 5.44 15.61
N GLY A 15 11.08 6.51 15.11
CA GLY A 15 11.41 7.89 15.44
C GLY A 15 10.22 8.83 15.46
N ASN A 16 10.28 9.89 16.27
CA ASN A 16 9.17 10.81 16.53
C ASN A 16 8.58 11.45 15.27
N ALA A 17 9.41 11.84 14.30
CA ALA A 17 8.93 12.42 13.05
C ALA A 17 8.16 11.40 12.19
N GLY A 18 8.66 10.16 12.09
CA GLY A 18 7.99 9.08 11.37
C GLY A 18 6.67 8.68 12.04
N LEU A 19 6.68 8.63 13.38
CA LEU A 19 5.48 8.38 14.18
C LEU A 19 4.44 9.47 13.98
N ALA A 20 4.81 10.75 14.07
CA ALA A 20 3.89 11.87 13.84
C ALA A 20 3.26 11.84 12.43
N GLN A 21 4.07 11.55 11.40
CA GLN A 21 3.58 11.46 10.02
C GLN A 21 2.57 10.33 9.83
N VAL A 22 2.83 9.15 10.39
CA VAL A 22 1.90 8.02 10.23
C VAL A 22 0.62 8.21 11.05
N LEU A 23 0.70 8.81 12.24
CA LEU A 23 -0.48 9.14 13.04
C LEU A 23 -1.39 10.15 12.31
N ALA A 24 -0.81 11.20 11.74
CA ALA A 24 -1.55 12.18 10.95
C ALA A 24 -2.17 11.56 9.68
N LEU A 25 -1.45 10.69 8.99
CA LEU A 25 -1.97 9.96 7.81
C LEU A 25 -3.20 9.11 8.17
N PHE A 26 -3.13 8.36 9.27
CA PHE A 26 -4.24 7.50 9.69
C PHE A 26 -5.44 8.32 10.16
N GLN A 27 -5.22 9.41 10.88
CA GLN A 27 -6.30 10.34 11.23
C GLN A 27 -6.95 10.96 9.99
N GLY A 28 -6.16 11.42 9.01
CA GLY A 28 -6.69 12.05 7.79
C GLY A 28 -7.42 11.07 6.86
N SER A 29 -6.97 9.82 6.80
CA SER A 29 -7.53 8.80 5.88
C SER A 29 -8.70 8.04 6.48
N TYR A 30 -8.66 7.75 7.78
CA TYR A 30 -9.60 6.86 8.47
C TYR A 30 -10.35 7.54 9.62
N GLY A 31 -10.00 8.77 10.00
CA GLY A 31 -10.57 9.45 11.17
C GLY A 31 -10.12 8.89 12.52
N ASP A 32 -9.25 7.87 12.52
CA ASP A 32 -8.78 7.17 13.70
C ASP A 32 -7.29 6.85 13.59
N TRP A 33 -6.45 7.65 14.25
CA TRP A 33 -5.02 7.39 14.35
C TRP A 33 -4.70 6.05 15.03
N LYS A 34 -5.59 5.52 15.91
CA LYS A 34 -5.36 4.24 16.61
C LYS A 34 -5.52 3.04 15.69
N ALA A 35 -6.17 3.20 14.53
CA ALA A 35 -6.25 2.13 13.53
C ALA A 35 -4.87 1.66 13.06
N LEU A 36 -3.83 2.48 13.21
CA LEU A 36 -2.42 2.11 13.01
C LEU A 36 -2.01 0.86 13.78
N PHE A 37 -2.47 0.70 15.02
CA PHE A 37 -2.07 -0.45 15.85
C PHE A 37 -2.71 -1.77 15.41
N LYS A 38 -3.76 -1.71 14.60
CA LYS A 38 -4.44 -2.89 14.05
C LYS A 38 -3.84 -3.35 12.73
N VAL A 39 -2.88 -2.60 12.17
CA VAL A 39 -2.28 -2.88 10.85
C VAL A 39 -1.51 -4.20 10.87
N LEU A 40 -0.81 -4.51 11.96
CA LEU A 40 -0.07 -5.77 12.09
C LEU A 40 -1.02 -6.97 12.10
N ASP A 41 -2.06 -6.92 12.93
CA ASP A 41 -3.09 -7.97 12.99
C ASP A 41 -3.78 -8.16 11.63
N ALA A 42 -4.13 -7.05 10.96
CA ALA A 42 -4.75 -7.09 9.65
C ALA A 42 -3.82 -7.71 8.58
N LEU A 43 -2.52 -7.41 8.65
CA LEU A 43 -1.52 -7.95 7.73
C LEU A 43 -1.26 -9.44 7.96
N GLU A 44 -1.29 -9.89 9.21
CA GLU A 44 -1.21 -11.30 9.56
C GLU A 44 -2.42 -12.10 9.04
N ALA A 45 -3.61 -11.52 9.14
CA ALA A 45 -4.87 -12.12 8.68
C ALA A 45 -4.96 -12.30 7.15
N VAL A 46 -4.16 -11.57 6.35
CA VAL A 46 -4.21 -11.68 4.87
C VAL A 46 -3.83 -13.08 4.41
N ARG A 47 -4.70 -13.75 3.65
CA ARG A 47 -4.38 -15.06 3.04
C ARG A 47 -4.00 -14.94 1.56
N ALA A 48 -3.44 -16.02 1.02
CA ALA A 48 -3.07 -16.08 -0.40
C ALA A 48 -4.30 -15.90 -1.30
N GLU A 49 -5.43 -16.46 -0.91
CA GLU A 49 -6.69 -16.38 -1.63
C GLU A 49 -7.23 -14.95 -1.69
N ASP A 50 -7.03 -14.16 -0.63
CA ASP A 50 -7.42 -12.74 -0.60
C ASP A 50 -6.60 -11.92 -1.59
N VAL A 51 -5.29 -12.17 -1.65
CA VAL A 51 -4.39 -11.50 -2.62
C VAL A 51 -4.78 -11.88 -4.05
N GLN A 52 -5.04 -13.16 -4.31
CA GLN A 52 -5.47 -13.61 -5.63
C GLN A 52 -6.83 -13.02 -6.03
N ARG A 53 -7.78 -12.91 -5.09
CA ARG A 53 -9.06 -12.26 -5.33
C ARG A 53 -8.87 -10.79 -5.69
N ALA A 54 -8.14 -10.04 -4.87
CA ALA A 54 -7.85 -8.63 -5.12
C ALA A 54 -7.14 -8.41 -6.47
N ALA A 55 -6.20 -9.29 -6.84
CA ALA A 55 -5.52 -9.23 -8.14
C ALA A 55 -6.49 -9.39 -9.31
N ARG A 56 -7.45 -10.33 -9.23
CA ARG A 56 -8.48 -10.52 -10.26
C ARG A 56 -9.42 -9.31 -10.37
N ASP A 57 -9.74 -8.67 -9.25
CA ASP A 57 -10.67 -7.53 -9.20
C ASP A 57 -10.02 -6.21 -9.67
N LEU A 58 -8.72 -6.04 -9.41
CA LEU A 58 -7.99 -4.80 -9.69
C LEU A 58 -7.30 -4.82 -11.05
N PHE A 59 -6.70 -5.94 -11.45
CA PHE A 59 -5.93 -6.03 -12.69
C PHE A 59 -6.79 -6.50 -13.87
N VAL A 60 -7.82 -5.70 -14.17
CA VAL A 60 -8.71 -5.89 -15.31
C VAL A 60 -8.30 -4.97 -16.46
N ARG A 61 -8.45 -5.45 -17.70
CA ARG A 61 -7.96 -4.75 -18.90
C ARG A 61 -8.66 -3.41 -19.11
N GLU A 62 -9.91 -3.33 -18.72
CA GLU A 62 -10.79 -2.15 -18.81
C GLU A 62 -10.28 -0.97 -17.99
N ARG A 63 -9.48 -1.23 -16.94
CA ARG A 63 -8.89 -0.21 -16.06
C ARG A 63 -7.39 -0.02 -16.29
N ALA A 64 -6.83 -0.64 -17.33
CA ALA A 64 -5.41 -0.55 -17.62
C ALA A 64 -5.08 0.78 -18.31
N THR A 65 -4.27 1.61 -17.64
CA THR A 65 -3.69 2.82 -18.23
C THR A 65 -2.20 2.59 -18.48
N ALA A 66 -1.76 2.77 -19.73
CA ALA A 66 -0.35 2.64 -20.11
C ALA A 66 0.17 3.96 -20.68
N ALA A 67 1.38 4.36 -20.27
CA ALA A 67 2.12 5.47 -20.84
C ALA A 67 3.48 4.95 -21.31
N TYR A 68 3.89 5.36 -22.50
CA TYR A 68 5.17 4.99 -23.09
C TYR A 68 5.88 6.24 -23.62
N THR A 69 7.19 6.26 -23.50
CA THR A 69 8.02 7.27 -24.14
C THR A 69 8.46 6.73 -25.49
N VAL A 70 8.25 7.50 -26.56
CA VAL A 70 8.80 7.20 -27.89
C VAL A 70 9.97 8.12 -28.19
N ARG A 71 10.93 7.61 -28.96
CA ARG A 71 11.97 8.47 -29.54
C ARG A 71 11.29 9.47 -30.50
N PRO A 72 11.65 10.76 -30.45
CA PRO A 72 11.11 11.75 -31.40
C PRO A 72 11.40 11.32 -32.85
N GLY A 73 10.37 11.25 -33.70
CA GLY A 73 10.46 10.83 -35.10
C GLY A 73 10.18 9.34 -35.37
N ALA A 74 9.92 8.54 -34.34
CA ALA A 74 9.47 7.15 -34.45
C ALA A 74 8.02 7.00 -33.99
N SER A 75 7.14 7.88 -34.46
CA SER A 75 5.70 7.76 -34.27
C SER A 75 5.11 7.15 -35.54
N ARG A 76 4.49 5.97 -35.44
CA ARG A 76 3.53 5.50 -36.46
C ARG A 76 2.17 6.14 -36.20
#